data_AF-A0A5R9P144-F1
#
_entry.id   AF-A0A5R9P144-F1
#
_cell.length_a   1.000
_cell.length_b   1.000
_cell.length_c   1.000
_cell.angle_alpha   90.00
_cell.angle_beta   90.00
_cell.angle_gamma   90.00
#
_symmetry.space_group_name_H-M   'P 1'
#
loop_
_entity.id
_entity.type
_entity.pdbx_description
1 polymer ?
#
loop_
_entity_poly.entity_id
_entity_poly.type
_entity_poly.pdbx_seq_one_letter_code
_entity_poly.pdbx_strand_id
1 'polypeptide(L)'
;MKACISTVQFSFCEEDRNQAAQRLLAKLAGKYDYLSSGQYRAVFKMRGERVLKVPLSEAGEFCNDGEGSIIDDTCARGKWLEIDGFVCVMQEYVEDASLSTIRSRLGRLPDWVAGVDSAQVGFTRSGQLKAYDFVHP
;
A
#
# COMPACT_ATOMS: atom_id res chain seq x y z
N MET A 1 -3.00 -0.77 19.56
CA MET A 1 -4.00 -1.79 19.17
C MET A 1 -3.45 -2.46 17.92
N LYS A 2 -3.11 -3.76 17.95
CA LYS A 2 -2.69 -4.46 16.72
C LYS A 2 -3.93 -4.68 15.86
N ALA A 3 -3.94 -4.19 14.63
CA ALA A 3 -5.07 -4.42 13.72
C ALA A 3 -5.25 -5.94 13.52
N CYS A 4 -6.50 -6.41 13.57
CA CYS A 4 -6.80 -7.84 13.56
C CYS A 4 -6.93 -8.32 12.12
N ILE A 5 -6.08 -9.26 11.70
CA ILE A 5 -6.12 -9.86 10.37
C ILE A 5 -7.39 -10.71 10.14
N SER A 6 -8.10 -11.09 11.22
CA SER A 6 -9.27 -11.97 11.15
C SER A 6 -10.47 -11.41 10.37
N THR A 7 -10.43 -10.14 9.95
CA THR A 7 -11.50 -9.49 9.17
C THR A 7 -11.16 -9.33 7.68
N VAL A 8 -9.98 -9.80 7.24
CA VAL A 8 -9.59 -9.69 5.83
C VAL A 8 -10.34 -10.72 5.01
N GLN A 9 -11.05 -10.26 3.98
CA GLN A 9 -11.75 -11.10 3.01
C GLN A 9 -10.96 -11.18 1.70
N PHE A 10 -10.95 -12.37 1.10
CA PHE A 10 -10.37 -12.62 -0.21
C PHE A 10 -11.49 -12.81 -1.22
N SER A 11 -11.30 -12.33 -2.44
CA SER A 11 -12.31 -12.38 -3.50
C SER A 11 -11.74 -12.72 -4.86
N PHE A 12 -10.73 -13.59 -4.90
CA PHE A 12 -10.25 -14.18 -6.15
C PHE A 12 -11.32 -15.07 -6.78
N CYS A 13 -11.34 -15.13 -8.12
CA CYS A 13 -12.29 -15.95 -8.88
C CYS A 13 -12.16 -17.45 -8.57
N GLU A 14 -10.95 -17.92 -8.28
CA GLU A 14 -10.65 -19.31 -7.96
C GLU A 14 -10.46 -19.50 -6.45
N GLU A 15 -11.17 -20.48 -5.88
CA GLU A 15 -11.12 -20.75 -4.44
C GLU A 15 -9.73 -21.19 -3.96
N ASP A 16 -8.99 -21.92 -4.79
CA ASP A 16 -7.61 -22.32 -4.47
C ASP A 16 -6.68 -21.10 -4.33
N ARG A 17 -6.93 -20.03 -5.10
CA ARG A 17 -6.23 -18.74 -4.94
C ARG A 17 -6.61 -18.05 -3.65
N ASN A 18 -7.88 -18.05 -3.25
CA ASN A 18 -8.30 -17.51 -1.94
C ASN A 18 -7.56 -18.22 -0.79
N GLN A 19 -7.49 -19.55 -0.83
CA GLN A 19 -6.78 -20.33 0.17
C GLN A 19 -5.27 -20.06 0.16
N ALA A 20 -4.66 -19.92 -1.02
CA ALA A 20 -3.25 -19.59 -1.15
C ALA A 20 -2.94 -18.19 -0.61
N ALA A 21 -3.78 -17.20 -0.92
CA ALA A 21 -3.67 -15.84 -0.40
C ALA A 21 -3.81 -15.81 1.13
N GLN A 22 -4.75 -16.59 1.69
CA GLN A 22 -4.90 -16.73 3.14
C GLN A 22 -3.65 -17.29 3.82
N ARG A 23 -3.03 -18.33 3.23
CA ARG A 23 -1.77 -18.90 3.74
C ARG A 23 -0.63 -17.90 3.67
N LEU A 24 -0.50 -17.16 2.56
CA LEU A 24 0.49 -16.10 2.40
C LEU A 24 0.30 -15.01 3.46
N LEU A 25 -0.94 -14.55 3.68
CA LEU A 25 -1.25 -13.50 4.65
C LEU A 25 -0.88 -13.93 6.07
N ALA A 26 -1.20 -15.18 6.45
CA ALA A 26 -0.84 -15.73 7.76
C ALA A 26 0.69 -15.81 7.96
N LYS A 27 1.43 -16.23 6.92
CA LYS A 27 2.90 -16.27 6.92
C LYS A 27 3.50 -14.87 7.10
N LEU A 28 2.95 -13.86 6.43
CA LEU A 28 3.42 -12.48 6.54
C LEU A 28 3.08 -11.85 7.89
N ALA A 29 1.91 -12.13 8.44
CA ALA A 29 1.49 -11.70 9.77
C ALA A 29 2.42 -12.17 10.89
N GLY A 30 3.02 -13.37 10.74
CA GLY A 30 4.01 -13.89 11.67
C GLY A 30 5.37 -13.21 11.58
N LYS A 31 5.63 -12.41 10.52
CA LYS A 31 6.95 -11.84 10.21
C LYS A 31 6.99 -10.30 10.25
N TYR A 32 5.89 -9.64 9.91
CA TYR A 32 5.81 -8.20 9.69
C TYR A 32 4.63 -7.58 10.43
N ASP A 33 4.70 -6.27 10.66
CA ASP A 33 3.62 -5.54 11.32
C ASP A 33 2.50 -5.27 10.33
N TYR A 34 1.31 -5.79 10.60
CA TYR A 34 0.12 -5.48 9.81
C TYR A 34 -0.35 -4.05 10.11
N LEU A 35 -0.47 -3.23 9.06
CA LEU A 35 -0.90 -1.84 9.19
C LEU A 35 -2.41 -1.73 9.01
N SER A 36 -2.93 -2.14 7.86
CA SER A 36 -4.33 -2.02 7.48
C SER A 36 -4.65 -2.87 6.26
N SER A 37 -5.93 -2.96 5.92
CA SER A 37 -6.40 -3.47 4.63
C SER A 37 -7.46 -2.53 4.07
N GLY A 38 -7.41 -2.30 2.76
CA GLY A 38 -8.52 -1.76 1.99
C GLY A 38 -9.39 -2.87 1.43
N GLN A 39 -10.22 -2.53 0.44
CA GLN A 39 -11.06 -3.50 -0.26
C GLN A 39 -10.25 -4.56 -1.03
N TYR A 40 -9.09 -4.17 -1.59
CA TYR A 40 -8.36 -5.01 -2.52
C TYR A 40 -6.98 -5.45 -2.03
N ARG A 41 -6.46 -4.84 -0.96
CA ARG A 41 -5.06 -5.03 -0.54
C ARG A 41 -4.89 -4.99 0.96
N ALA A 42 -4.05 -5.86 1.49
CA ALA A 42 -3.53 -5.81 2.84
C ALA A 42 -2.11 -5.22 2.84
N VAL A 43 -1.79 -4.41 3.84
CA VAL A 43 -0.51 -3.68 3.92
C VAL A 43 0.27 -4.11 5.16
N PHE A 44 1.52 -4.51 4.94
CA PHE A 44 2.46 -4.90 5.99
C PHE A 44 3.65 -3.94 6.01
N LYS A 45 3.99 -3.42 7.19
CA LYS A 45 5.24 -2.70 7.43
C LYS A 45 6.36 -3.71 7.59
N MET A 46 7.32 -3.65 6.66
CA MET A 46 8.54 -4.44 6.72
C MET A 46 9.57 -3.75 7.63
N ARG A 47 10.66 -4.45 7.96
CA ARG A 47 11.80 -3.81 8.63
C ARG A 47 12.34 -2.65 7.76
N GLY A 48 12.59 -1.50 8.37
CA GLY A 48 13.04 -0.29 7.68
C GLY A 48 11.90 0.54 7.08
N GLU A 49 12.21 1.39 6.09
CA GLU A 49 11.25 2.30 5.46
C GLU A 49 10.56 1.69 4.23
N ARG A 50 9.99 0.50 4.41
CA ARG A 50 9.30 -0.22 3.34
C ARG A 50 7.98 -0.83 3.80
N VAL A 51 7.02 -0.88 2.90
CA VAL A 51 5.77 -1.64 3.04
C VAL A 51 5.66 -2.68 1.95
N LEU A 52 4.94 -3.76 2.24
CA LEU A 52 4.51 -4.75 1.27
C LEU A 52 2.98 -4.68 1.21
N LYS A 53 2.43 -4.43 0.02
CA LYS A 53 1.00 -4.55 -0.24
C LYS A 53 0.73 -5.87 -0.93
N VAL A 54 -0.17 -6.65 -0.35
CA VAL A 54 -0.54 -8.00 -0.78
C VAL A 54 -1.95 -7.94 -1.35
N PRO A 55 -2.19 -8.48 -2.55
CA PRO A 55 -3.51 -8.47 -3.16
C PRO A 55 -4.48 -9.39 -2.39
N LEU A 56 -5.73 -8.96 -2.32
CA LEU A 56 -6.87 -9.72 -1.78
C LEU A 56 -7.83 -10.18 -2.90
N SER A 57 -7.61 -9.72 -4.13
CA SER A 57 -8.37 -10.02 -5.34
C SER A 57 -7.54 -9.74 -6.59
N GLU A 58 -8.05 -10.10 -7.77
CA GLU A 58 -7.44 -9.77 -9.08
C GLU A 58 -7.33 -8.25 -9.28
N ALA A 59 -8.31 -7.48 -8.81
CA ALA A 59 -8.25 -6.02 -8.84
C ALA A 59 -7.07 -5.51 -7.99
N GLY A 60 -6.78 -6.16 -6.86
CA GLY A 60 -5.63 -5.85 -6.04
C GLY A 60 -4.29 -6.13 -6.75
N GLU A 61 -4.22 -7.19 -7.54
CA GLU A 61 -3.04 -7.50 -8.37
C GLU A 61 -2.84 -6.44 -9.46
N PHE A 62 -3.92 -6.05 -10.13
CA PHE A 62 -3.89 -4.98 -11.13
C PHE A 62 -3.42 -3.64 -10.52
N CYS A 63 -3.92 -3.28 -9.34
CA CYS A 63 -3.44 -2.09 -8.62
C CYS A 63 -1.95 -2.19 -8.27
N ASN A 64 -1.48 -3.36 -7.84
CA ASN A 64 -0.07 -3.56 -7.48
C ASN A 64 0.85 -3.48 -8.70
N ASP A 65 0.43 -4.02 -9.84
CA ASP A 65 1.17 -3.96 -11.10
C ASP A 65 1.33 -2.51 -11.59
N GLY A 66 0.23 -1.74 -11.57
CA GLY A 66 0.24 -0.32 -11.89
C GLY A 66 1.15 0.49 -10.96
N GLU A 67 0.95 0.38 -9.64
CA GLU A 67 1.77 1.10 -8.65
C GLU A 67 3.25 0.71 -8.70
N GLY A 68 3.55 -0.57 -8.93
CA GLY A 68 4.91 -1.07 -9.02
C GLY A 68 5.66 -0.61 -10.26
N SER A 69 4.96 -0.05 -11.25
CA SER A 69 5.52 0.37 -12.55
C SER A 69 5.63 1.88 -12.71
N ILE A 70 5.13 2.67 -11.75
CA ILE A 70 5.10 4.13 -11.83
C ILE A 70 6.44 4.75 -11.45
N ILE A 71 6.89 5.68 -12.28
CA ILE A 71 8.09 6.49 -12.09
C ILE A 71 7.66 7.96 -12.04
N ASP A 72 7.28 8.42 -10.85
CA ASP A 72 6.88 9.81 -10.57
C ASP A 72 7.51 10.27 -9.24
N ASP A 73 8.10 11.46 -9.24
CA ASP A 73 8.75 12.05 -8.06
C ASP A 73 7.78 12.51 -6.96
N THR A 74 6.48 12.57 -7.25
CA THR A 74 5.40 12.81 -6.28
C THR A 74 4.85 11.51 -5.70
N CYS A 75 5.15 10.36 -6.30
CA CYS A 75 4.72 9.04 -5.83
C CYS A 75 5.78 8.37 -4.97
N ALA A 76 5.32 7.55 -4.02
CA ALA A 76 6.16 6.68 -3.24
C ALA A 76 6.71 5.58 -4.15
N ARG A 77 8.04 5.48 -4.21
CA ARG A 77 8.73 4.57 -5.11
C ARG A 77 8.43 3.12 -4.73
N GLY A 78 7.91 2.38 -5.70
CA GLY A 78 7.58 0.98 -5.58
C GLY A 78 8.28 0.12 -6.61
N LYS A 79 8.20 -1.19 -6.39
CA LYS A 79 8.46 -2.20 -7.41
C LYS A 79 7.52 -3.37 -7.15
N TRP A 80 6.92 -3.91 -8.21
CA TRP A 80 6.17 -5.15 -8.09
C TRP A 80 7.12 -6.34 -7.87
N LEU A 81 6.61 -7.36 -7.21
CA LEU A 81 7.27 -8.64 -7.02
C LEU A 81 6.22 -9.75 -6.98
N GLU A 82 6.62 -10.94 -7.41
CA GLU A 82 5.79 -12.14 -7.28
C GLU A 82 6.12 -12.85 -5.97
N ILE A 83 5.10 -13.13 -5.14
CA ILE A 83 5.24 -13.95 -3.93
C ILE A 83 4.17 -15.03 -3.95
N ASP A 84 4.59 -16.29 -3.91
CA ASP A 84 3.70 -17.46 -3.85
C ASP A 84 2.62 -17.42 -4.97
N GLY A 85 2.97 -16.88 -6.15
CA GLY A 85 2.08 -16.74 -7.31
C GLY A 85 1.20 -15.48 -7.34
N PHE A 86 1.44 -14.50 -6.45
CA PHE A 86 0.67 -13.25 -6.39
C PHE A 86 1.51 -12.02 -6.73
N VAL A 87 0.95 -11.11 -7.52
CA VAL A 87 1.57 -9.81 -7.81
C VAL A 87 1.39 -8.88 -6.60
N CYS A 88 2.47 -8.70 -5.86
CA CYS A 88 2.57 -7.79 -4.71
C CYS A 88 3.37 -6.54 -5.10
N VAL A 89 3.24 -5.46 -4.33
CA VAL A 89 4.13 -4.29 -4.47
C VAL A 89 4.88 -4.02 -3.17
N MET A 90 6.20 -3.88 -3.28
CA MET A 90 7.03 -3.35 -2.21
C MET A 90 7.28 -1.87 -2.49
N GLN A 91 6.93 -1.02 -1.54
CA GLN A 91 6.96 0.44 -1.70
C GLN A 91 7.70 1.11 -0.54
N GLU A 92 8.26 2.29 -0.78
CA GLU A 92 8.75 3.12 0.33
C GLU A 92 7.64 3.45 1.32
N TYR A 93 7.96 3.38 2.60
CA TYR A 93 7.00 3.74 3.63
C TYR A 93 6.81 5.25 3.65
N VAL A 94 5.54 5.63 3.71
CA VAL A 94 5.09 7.00 3.85
C VAL A 94 4.19 7.03 5.09
N GLU A 95 4.53 7.93 6.03
CA GLU A 95 3.69 8.20 7.18
C GLU A 95 2.54 9.11 6.74
N ASP A 96 1.31 8.61 6.85
CA ASP A 96 0.09 9.34 6.48
C ASP A 96 0.05 10.74 7.09
N ALA A 97 -0.38 11.71 6.30
CA ALA A 97 -0.47 13.10 6.74
C ALA A 97 -1.79 13.73 6.32
N SER A 98 -2.53 14.23 7.30
CA SER A 98 -3.70 15.05 7.05
C SER A 98 -3.34 16.33 6.28
N LEU A 99 -4.32 16.90 5.56
CA LEU A 99 -4.15 18.18 4.85
C LEU A 99 -3.68 19.31 5.78
N SER A 100 -4.11 19.31 7.05
CA SER A 100 -3.66 20.27 8.05
C SER A 100 -2.18 20.08 8.42
N THR A 101 -1.74 18.83 8.56
CA THR A 101 -0.33 18.49 8.81
C THR A 101 0.55 18.93 7.64
N ILE A 102 0.10 18.71 6.40
CA ILE A 102 0.83 19.12 5.20
C ILE A 102 0.99 20.65 5.17
N ARG A 103 -0.10 21.39 5.37
CA ARG A 103 -0.07 22.86 5.43
C ARG A 103 0.85 23.37 6.53
N SER A 104 0.82 22.75 7.71
CA SER A 104 1.68 23.14 8.83
C SER A 104 3.17 22.89 8.54
N ARG A 105 3.53 21.79 7.89
CA ARG A 105 4.93 21.45 7.58
C ARG A 105 5.49 22.19 6.38
N LEU A 106 4.68 22.40 5.34
CA LEU A 106 5.13 22.99 4.07
C LEU A 106 4.78 24.48 3.91
N GLY A 107 3.96 25.04 4.80
CA GLY A 107 3.41 26.40 4.68
C GLY A 107 2.35 26.55 3.59
N ARG A 108 2.08 25.49 2.81
CA ARG A 108 1.09 25.44 1.74
C ARG A 108 0.59 24.01 1.53
N LEU A 109 -0.51 23.85 0.80
CA LEU A 109 -0.95 22.56 0.27
C LEU A 109 -0.56 22.49 -1.22
N PRO A 110 0.32 21.57 -1.64
CA PRO A 110 0.67 21.43 -3.05
C PRO A 110 -0.54 21.01 -3.89
N ASP A 111 -0.69 21.58 -5.09
CA ASP A 111 -1.87 21.37 -5.94
C ASP A 111 -2.06 19.90 -6.35
N TRP A 112 -0.96 19.16 -6.58
CA TRP A 112 -1.01 17.76 -6.95
C TRP A 112 -1.67 16.88 -5.88
N VAL A 113 -1.69 17.29 -4.61
CA VAL A 113 -2.37 16.55 -3.54
C VAL A 113 -3.87 16.44 -3.81
N ALA A 114 -4.47 17.44 -4.47
CA ALA A 114 -5.89 17.40 -4.84
C ALA A 114 -6.19 16.38 -5.95
N GLY A 115 -5.17 15.92 -6.69
CA GLY A 115 -5.28 14.88 -7.70
C GLY A 115 -5.11 13.46 -7.17
N VAL A 116 -4.77 13.29 -5.88
CA VAL A 116 -4.61 11.96 -5.26
C VAL A 116 -5.94 11.54 -4.65
N ASP A 117 -6.42 10.35 -5.02
CA ASP A 117 -7.67 9.82 -4.48
C ASP A 117 -7.63 9.77 -2.95
N SER A 118 -8.70 10.28 -2.33
CA SER A 118 -8.87 10.36 -0.88
C SER A 118 -7.71 11.04 -0.13
N ALA A 119 -6.87 11.83 -0.84
CA ALA A 119 -5.68 12.49 -0.32
C ALA A 119 -4.74 11.53 0.43
N GLN A 120 -4.54 10.31 -0.09
CA GLN A 120 -3.64 9.31 0.49
C GLN A 120 -2.17 9.67 0.22
N VAL A 121 -1.72 10.69 0.94
CA VAL A 121 -0.39 11.28 0.86
C VAL A 121 0.23 11.36 2.25
N GLY A 122 1.55 11.44 2.30
CA GLY A 122 2.24 11.57 3.57
C GLY A 122 3.72 11.84 3.42
N PHE A 123 4.45 11.78 4.53
CA PHE A 123 5.87 12.09 4.53
C PHE A 123 6.73 10.83 4.60
N THR A 124 7.76 10.77 3.76
CA THR A 124 8.86 9.82 3.93
C THR A 124 9.71 10.23 5.14
N ARG A 125 10.58 9.33 5.59
CA ARG A 125 11.56 9.62 6.65
C ARG A 125 12.48 10.82 6.33
N SER A 126 12.76 11.08 5.05
CA SER A 126 13.56 12.25 4.63
C SER A 126 12.74 13.55 4.56
N GLY A 127 11.46 13.53 4.93
CA GLY A 127 10.58 14.69 4.93
C GLY A 127 9.99 15.02 3.56
N GLN A 128 10.06 14.12 2.58
CA GLN A 128 9.46 14.33 1.27
C GLN A 128 7.98 13.98 1.32
N LEU A 129 7.11 14.86 0.82
CA LEU A 129 5.69 14.57 0.64
C LEU A 129 5.50 13.66 -0.58
N LYS A 130 4.82 12.54 -0.40
CA LYS A 130 4.59 11.53 -1.44
C LYS A 130 3.16 10.99 -1.39
N ALA A 131 2.56 10.72 -2.55
CA ALA A 131 1.38 9.85 -2.67
C ALA A 131 1.80 8.40 -2.44
N TYR A 132 1.07 7.65 -1.61
CA TYR A 132 1.39 6.25 -1.33
C TYR A 132 0.28 5.28 -1.72
N ASP A 133 -0.91 5.77 -2.04
CA ASP A 133 -2.00 4.99 -2.62
C ASP A 133 -2.62 5.86 -3.71
N PHE A 134 -2.58 5.36 -4.94
CA PHE A 134 -2.94 6.14 -6.12
C PHE A 134 -3.28 5.19 -7.27
N VAL A 135 -4.23 5.62 -8.10
CA VAL A 135 -4.48 5.03 -9.41
C VAL A 135 -4.05 6.06 -10.43
N HIS A 136 -2.96 5.81 -11.15
CA HIS A 136 -2.65 6.61 -12.32
C HIS A 136 -3.63 6.19 -13.45
N PRO A 137 -4.30 7.15 -14.11
CA PRO A 137 -5.12 6.87 -15.29
C PRO A 137 -4.29 6.39 -16.48
#